data_AF-A0A7S2NHC2-F1
#
_entry.id   AF-A0A7S2NHC2-F1
#
_cell.length_a   1.000
_cell.length_b   1.000
_cell.length_c   1.000
_cell.angle_alpha   90.00
_cell.angle_beta   90.00
_cell.angle_gamma   90.00
#
_symmetry.space_group_name_H-M   'P 1'
#
loop_
_entity.id
_entity.type
_entity.pdbx_description
1 polymer ?
#
loop_
_entity_poly.entity_id
_entity_poly.type
_entity_poly.pdbx_seq_one_letter_code
_entity_poly.pdbx_strand_id
1 'polypeptide(L)'
;NVPQGQHNDHDNWEVDGVFAGWTASNLVATPSTVVELTWQIFGPPKGIAPKEFIDKMIPKTTNLYGLGAFNIGFQTGHKDALGVAYGHLGATYGYQSVAAYFPELNIALAVATNIETDSQAQPSDTVCLAYNSVASILLDKKFECSFQSSGYYGSHCICTEQAVEVIV
;
A
#
# COMPACT_ATOMS: atom_id res chain seq x y z
N ASN A 1 8.64 17.09 -12.17
CA ASN A 1 10.07 16.76 -11.98
C ASN A 1 10.97 18.01 -12.08
N VAL A 2 10.99 19.07 -11.26
CA VAL A 2 10.31 19.61 -10.04
C VAL A 2 10.58 21.15 -10.12
N PRO A 3 9.67 22.11 -9.77
CA PRO A 3 9.62 22.68 -8.39
C PRO A 3 8.22 23.30 -8.01
N GLN A 4 7.88 23.61 -6.74
CA GLN A 4 8.46 24.67 -5.91
C GLN A 4 8.63 24.23 -4.45
N GLY A 5 9.87 24.33 -3.94
CA GLY A 5 10.24 24.05 -2.55
C GLY A 5 11.59 23.36 -2.29
N GLN A 6 12.58 23.48 -3.20
CA GLN A 6 14.02 23.18 -3.00
C GLN A 6 14.40 21.89 -2.22
N HIS A 7 14.54 20.75 -2.92
CA HIS A 7 14.89 19.46 -2.29
C HIS A 7 16.37 19.04 -2.43
N ASN A 8 17.23 19.91 -2.94
CA ASN A 8 18.66 19.79 -2.69
C ASN A 8 18.91 20.74 -1.51
N ASP A 9 19.17 20.20 -0.32
CA ASP A 9 19.35 20.93 0.95
C ASP A 9 18.09 21.18 1.82
N HIS A 10 16.95 20.53 1.51
CA HIS A 10 15.85 20.36 2.46
C HIS A 10 15.99 19.00 3.14
N ASP A 11 16.38 19.02 4.41
CA ASP A 11 16.20 17.86 5.26
C ASP A 11 14.70 17.64 5.40
N ASN A 12 14.19 16.47 5.01
CA ASN A 12 12.83 16.09 5.35
C ASN A 12 12.85 15.66 6.83
N TRP A 13 12.98 16.64 7.73
CA TRP A 13 13.07 16.42 9.17
C TRP A 13 11.67 16.35 9.83
N GLU A 14 10.63 16.83 9.13
CA GLU A 14 9.21 16.68 9.49
C GLU A 14 8.57 15.45 8.83
N VAL A 15 9.29 14.33 8.70
CA VAL A 15 8.67 13.07 8.28
C VAL A 15 7.87 12.52 9.46
N ASP A 16 6.55 12.70 9.39
CA ASP A 16 5.61 12.18 10.38
C ASP A 16 5.72 10.65 10.49
N GLY A 17 6.21 10.18 11.65
CA GLY A 17 5.73 8.91 12.22
C GLY A 17 6.61 7.66 12.13
N VAL A 18 7.93 7.74 11.87
CA VAL A 18 8.70 6.49 11.64
C VAL A 18 9.94 6.28 12.52
N PHE A 19 10.39 7.28 13.28
CA PHE A 19 11.70 7.20 13.96
C PHE A 19 11.70 6.81 15.46
N ALA A 20 10.55 6.48 16.04
CA ALA A 20 10.48 6.14 17.46
C ALA A 20 10.90 4.67 17.74
N GLY A 21 12.21 4.42 17.84
CA GLY A 21 12.78 3.19 18.41
C GLY A 21 13.59 2.32 17.44
N TRP A 22 14.51 1.51 17.98
CA TRP A 22 15.42 0.64 17.21
C TRP A 22 14.67 -0.32 16.26
N THR A 23 13.39 -0.63 16.50
CA THR A 23 12.61 -1.59 15.71
C THR A 23 11.61 -0.97 14.75
N ALA A 24 11.41 0.36 14.76
CA ALA A 24 10.31 1.01 14.05
C ALA A 24 10.63 1.43 12.59
N SER A 25 11.90 1.35 12.15
CA SER A 25 12.33 1.86 10.83
C SER A 25 13.59 1.21 10.24
N ASN A 26 14.05 0.08 10.78
CA ASN A 26 15.41 -0.41 10.49
C ASN A 26 15.44 -1.70 9.65
N LEU A 27 14.33 -2.07 9.00
CA LEU A 27 14.31 -3.20 8.06
C LEU A 27 14.87 -2.75 6.70
N VAL A 28 15.96 -3.39 6.26
CA VAL A 28 16.49 -3.24 4.90
C VAL A 28 16.27 -4.55 4.15
N ALA A 29 15.40 -4.53 3.14
CA ALA A 29 15.03 -5.71 2.37
C ALA A 29 14.59 -5.33 0.95
N THR A 30 14.61 -6.30 0.05
CA THR A 30 14.05 -6.12 -1.31
C THR A 30 12.51 -6.16 -1.28
N PRO A 31 11.81 -5.53 -2.24
CA PRO A 31 10.36 -5.67 -2.37
C PRO A 31 9.90 -7.14 -2.43
N SER A 32 10.66 -8.01 -3.11
CA SER A 32 10.38 -9.46 -3.15
C SER A 32 10.43 -10.14 -1.78
N THR A 33 11.36 -9.73 -0.91
CA THR A 33 11.43 -10.26 0.46
C THR A 33 10.27 -9.74 1.32
N VAL A 34 9.94 -8.46 1.16
CA VAL A 34 8.86 -7.82 1.94
C VAL A 34 7.48 -8.35 1.53
N VAL A 35 7.25 -8.61 0.22
CA VAL A 35 5.99 -9.20 -0.24
C VAL A 35 5.83 -10.64 0.24
N GLU A 36 6.92 -11.42 0.28
CA GLU A 36 6.91 -12.77 0.87
C GLU A 36 6.58 -12.71 2.37
N LEU A 37 7.22 -11.82 3.13
CA LEU A 37 6.87 -11.62 4.54
C LEU A 37 5.40 -11.23 4.71
N THR A 38 4.91 -10.31 3.86
CA THR A 38 3.50 -9.89 3.85
C THR A 38 2.56 -11.08 3.62
N TRP A 39 2.90 -11.94 2.65
CA TRP A 39 2.18 -13.18 2.38
C TRP A 39 2.22 -14.14 3.57
N GLN A 40 3.37 -14.35 4.21
CA GLN A 40 3.51 -15.25 5.36
C GLN A 40 2.71 -14.79 6.59
N ILE A 41 2.52 -13.47 6.76
CA ILE A 41 1.69 -12.89 7.82
C ILE A 41 0.20 -13.09 7.51
N PHE A 42 -0.22 -12.74 6.29
CA PHE A 42 -1.62 -12.49 5.97
C PHE A 42 -2.26 -13.51 5.04
N GLY A 43 -1.48 -14.02 4.08
CA GLY A 43 -1.91 -14.97 3.07
C GLY A 43 -2.06 -16.40 3.58
N PRO A 44 -2.77 -17.27 2.83
CA PRO A 44 -2.90 -18.68 3.14
C PRO A 44 -1.72 -19.51 2.56
N PRO A 45 -1.21 -20.52 3.31
CA PRO A 45 -1.44 -20.78 4.72
C PRO A 45 -0.68 -19.77 5.60
N LYS A 46 -1.33 -19.29 6.68
CA LYS A 46 -0.69 -18.39 7.65
C LYS A 46 0.41 -19.14 8.41
N GLY A 47 1.67 -18.81 8.16
CA GLY A 47 2.83 -19.56 8.67
C GLY A 47 3.53 -18.92 9.88
N ILE A 48 3.40 -17.61 10.06
CA ILE A 48 4.27 -16.87 11.00
C ILE A 48 3.75 -16.82 12.44
N ALA A 49 2.42 -16.87 12.62
CA ALA A 49 1.78 -16.86 13.93
C ALA A 49 0.39 -17.51 13.86
N PRO A 50 -0.16 -17.99 15.00
CA PRO A 50 -1.53 -18.46 15.07
C PRO A 50 -2.54 -17.42 14.56
N LYS A 51 -3.61 -17.90 13.90
CA LYS A 51 -4.65 -17.05 13.29
C LYS A 51 -5.18 -15.99 14.26
N GLU A 52 -5.38 -16.33 15.52
CA GLU A 52 -5.89 -15.43 16.55
C GLU A 52 -5.02 -14.19 16.80
N PHE A 53 -3.70 -14.27 16.55
CA PHE A 53 -2.80 -13.12 16.70
C PHE A 53 -2.77 -12.29 15.42
N ILE A 54 -2.76 -12.94 14.25
CA ILE A 54 -2.87 -12.25 12.96
C ILE A 54 -4.20 -11.47 12.87
N ASP A 55 -5.30 -12.05 13.33
CA ASP A 55 -6.60 -11.37 13.32
C ASP A 55 -6.62 -10.11 14.20
N LYS A 56 -5.74 -10.00 15.22
CA LYS A 56 -5.57 -8.77 16.02
C LYS A 56 -4.74 -7.70 15.32
N MET A 57 -3.91 -8.09 14.35
CA MET A 57 -3.16 -7.14 13.51
C MET A 57 -4.09 -6.43 12.54
N ILE A 58 -5.09 -7.15 12.01
CA ILE A 58 -6.01 -6.62 11.00
C ILE A 58 -6.88 -5.51 11.61
N PRO A 59 -6.84 -4.28 11.08
CA PRO A 59 -7.70 -3.20 11.55
C PRO A 59 -9.17 -3.55 11.32
N LYS A 60 -10.02 -3.17 12.29
CA LYS A 60 -11.48 -3.18 12.08
C LYS A 60 -11.82 -2.17 10.99
N THR A 61 -12.92 -2.40 10.27
CA THR A 61 -13.33 -1.58 9.11
C THR A 61 -13.45 -0.08 9.41
N THR A 62 -13.76 0.29 10.66
CA THR A 62 -13.87 1.69 11.11
C THR A 62 -12.54 2.32 11.53
N ASN A 63 -11.47 1.53 11.63
CA ASN A 63 -10.19 1.97 12.18
C ASN A 63 -9.15 2.02 11.06
N LEU A 64 -8.37 3.09 11.04
CA LEU A 64 -7.23 3.22 10.12
C LEU A 64 -6.10 2.22 10.47
N TYR A 65 -5.98 1.81 11.74
CA TYR A 65 -4.82 1.09 12.24
C TYR A 65 -5.21 -0.01 13.25
N GLY A 66 -4.56 -1.17 13.12
CA GLY A 66 -4.63 -2.31 14.04
C GLY A 66 -3.34 -2.47 14.86
N LEU A 67 -2.96 -3.70 15.20
CA LEU A 67 -1.66 -3.98 15.81
C LEU A 67 -0.57 -4.07 14.74
N GLY A 68 0.02 -2.93 14.36
CA GLY A 68 1.14 -2.88 13.41
C GLY A 68 0.73 -3.06 11.94
N ALA A 69 -0.53 -2.78 11.61
CA ALA A 69 -1.01 -2.79 10.23
C ALA A 69 -2.06 -1.70 9.98
N PHE A 70 -1.92 -1.01 8.86
CA PHE A 70 -2.88 -0.05 8.31
C PHE A 70 -3.98 -0.75 7.52
N ASN A 71 -5.15 -0.12 7.47
CA ASN A 71 -6.14 -0.36 6.44
C ASN A 71 -5.69 0.41 5.20
N ILE A 72 -5.19 -0.29 4.19
CA ILE A 72 -4.62 0.29 2.95
C ILE A 72 -5.64 0.27 1.81
N GLY A 73 -6.88 -0.17 2.10
CA GLY A 73 -7.95 -0.30 1.11
C GLY A 73 -8.23 0.95 0.29
N PHE A 74 -8.02 2.13 0.87
CA PHE A 74 -8.19 3.43 0.21
C PHE A 74 -7.28 3.63 -1.02
N GLN A 75 -6.18 2.87 -1.14
CA GLN A 75 -5.28 2.91 -2.28
C GLN A 75 -5.77 2.09 -3.47
N THR A 76 -6.86 1.33 -3.34
CA THR A 76 -7.40 0.48 -4.43
C THR A 76 -8.44 1.19 -5.27
N GLY A 77 -9.17 2.16 -4.71
CA GLY A 77 -10.29 2.84 -5.36
C GLY A 77 -11.61 2.09 -5.35
N HIS A 78 -11.65 0.91 -4.73
CA HIS A 78 -12.86 0.09 -4.58
C HIS A 78 -13.52 0.30 -3.22
N LYS A 79 -14.85 0.16 -3.18
CA LYS A 79 -15.67 0.29 -1.95
C LYS A 79 -16.27 -1.04 -1.48
N ASP A 80 -16.06 -2.09 -2.24
CA ASP A 80 -16.54 -3.45 -1.99
C ASP A 80 -15.41 -4.34 -1.44
N ALA A 81 -15.50 -5.66 -1.63
CA ALA A 81 -14.48 -6.61 -1.17
C ALA A 81 -13.10 -6.38 -1.82
N LEU A 82 -13.04 -5.85 -3.05
CA LEU A 82 -11.78 -5.45 -3.70
C LEU A 82 -11.14 -4.25 -2.99
N GLY A 83 -11.95 -3.49 -2.25
CA GLY A 83 -11.49 -2.38 -1.42
C GLY A 83 -10.82 -2.79 -0.12
N VAL A 84 -10.76 -4.08 0.21
CA VAL A 84 -10.13 -4.55 1.46
C VAL A 84 -8.65 -4.79 1.24
N ALA A 85 -7.81 -4.11 2.02
CA ALA A 85 -6.37 -4.35 2.05
C ALA A 85 -5.77 -4.03 3.42
N TYR A 86 -4.78 -4.81 3.84
CA TYR A 86 -4.07 -4.58 5.10
C TYR A 86 -2.57 -4.79 4.93
N GLY A 87 -1.79 -3.95 5.62
CA GLY A 87 -0.35 -3.88 5.39
C GLY A 87 0.30 -2.73 6.13
N HIS A 88 1.39 -2.18 5.61
CA HIS A 88 2.07 -1.04 6.23
C HIS A 88 2.66 -0.06 5.21
N LEU A 89 2.74 1.21 5.61
CA LEU A 89 3.45 2.28 4.92
C LEU A 89 4.84 2.46 5.54
N GLY A 90 5.88 2.68 4.76
CA GLY A 90 7.24 2.92 5.27
C GLY A 90 7.80 4.21 4.72
N ALA A 91 8.43 5.03 5.55
CA ALA A 91 9.22 6.18 5.14
C ALA A 91 10.46 6.27 6.05
N THR A 92 11.66 6.15 5.50
CA THR A 92 12.89 6.25 6.29
C THR A 92 14.13 6.46 5.40
N TYR A 93 15.09 7.24 5.86
CA TYR A 93 16.44 7.39 5.28
C TYR A 93 16.47 7.65 3.75
N GLY A 94 15.53 8.41 3.20
CA GLY A 94 15.43 8.70 1.76
C GLY A 94 14.60 7.68 0.96
N TYR A 95 13.86 6.79 1.64
CA TYR A 95 13.06 5.74 1.01
C TYR A 95 11.61 5.80 1.44
N GLN A 96 10.70 5.45 0.53
CA GLN A 96 9.28 5.22 0.83
C GLN A 96 8.81 3.90 0.26
N SER A 97 7.88 3.25 0.96
CA SER A 97 7.38 1.94 0.57
C SER A 97 5.95 1.70 1.04
N VAL A 98 5.25 0.82 0.33
CA VAL A 98 3.98 0.24 0.75
C VAL A 98 4.07 -1.28 0.59
N ALA A 99 3.61 -2.02 1.59
CA ALA A 99 3.43 -3.46 1.49
C ALA A 99 2.03 -3.83 1.99
N ALA A 100 1.26 -4.57 1.21
CA ALA A 100 -0.13 -4.89 1.52
C ALA A 100 -0.56 -6.27 0.99
N TYR A 101 -1.50 -6.88 1.69
CA TYR A 101 -2.22 -8.07 1.26
C TYR A 101 -3.68 -7.73 0.94
N PHE A 102 -4.18 -8.31 -0.15
CA PHE A 102 -5.51 -8.08 -0.70
C PHE A 102 -6.30 -9.41 -0.70
N PRO A 103 -7.16 -9.65 0.30
CA PRO A 103 -7.81 -10.96 0.49
C PRO A 103 -8.71 -11.38 -0.66
N GLU A 104 -9.44 -10.45 -1.29
CA GLU A 104 -10.42 -10.79 -2.34
C GLU A 104 -9.75 -11.42 -3.56
N LEU A 105 -8.57 -10.91 -3.95
CA LEU A 105 -7.80 -11.45 -5.06
C LEU A 105 -6.76 -12.49 -4.62
N ASN A 106 -6.59 -12.68 -3.32
CA ASN A 106 -5.56 -13.54 -2.72
C ASN A 106 -4.15 -13.21 -3.26
N ILE A 107 -3.78 -11.92 -3.21
CA ILE A 107 -2.47 -11.42 -3.64
C ILE A 107 -1.80 -10.57 -2.57
N ALA A 108 -0.47 -10.48 -2.61
CA ALA A 108 0.31 -9.49 -1.88
C ALA A 108 1.08 -8.61 -2.86
N LEU A 109 1.29 -7.34 -2.49
CA LEU A 109 2.04 -6.36 -3.27
C LEU A 109 3.01 -5.64 -2.33
N ALA A 110 4.25 -5.42 -2.79
CA ALA A 110 5.19 -4.52 -2.15
C ALA A 110 5.81 -3.58 -3.19
N VAL A 111 5.80 -2.29 -2.88
CA VAL A 111 6.40 -1.23 -3.67
C VAL A 111 7.39 -0.48 -2.79
N ALA A 112 8.58 -0.19 -3.31
CA ALA A 112 9.55 0.66 -2.64
C ALA A 112 10.19 1.60 -3.65
N THR A 113 10.54 2.80 -3.18
CA THR A 113 11.23 3.82 -3.96
C THR A 113 12.35 4.41 -3.11
N ASN A 114 13.42 4.86 -3.77
CA ASN A 114 14.50 5.65 -3.16
C ASN A 114 14.22 7.16 -3.25
N ILE A 115 12.94 7.52 -3.16
CA ILE A 115 12.45 8.89 -3.16
C ILE A 115 11.63 9.05 -1.88
N GLU A 116 11.98 10.05 -1.07
CA GLU A 116 11.23 10.41 0.11
C GLU A 116 10.63 11.81 -0.05
N THR A 117 9.31 11.91 0.13
CA THR A 117 8.55 13.17 0.10
C THR A 117 7.56 13.23 1.26
N ASP A 118 6.96 14.38 1.50
CA ASP A 118 5.98 14.55 2.59
C ASP A 118 4.63 13.84 2.35
N SER A 119 4.46 13.11 1.23
CA SER A 119 3.13 12.67 0.76
C SER A 119 2.98 11.18 0.42
N GLN A 120 4.04 10.36 0.50
CA GLN A 120 4.00 8.92 0.12
C GLN A 120 3.41 8.69 -1.30
N ALA A 121 3.47 9.71 -2.17
CA ALA A 121 2.67 9.74 -3.38
C ALA A 121 3.09 8.65 -4.37
N GLN A 122 4.38 8.43 -4.54
CA GLN A 122 4.96 7.52 -5.53
C GLN A 122 4.61 6.04 -5.26
N PRO A 123 4.84 5.49 -4.05
CA PRO A 123 4.46 4.11 -3.81
C PRO A 123 2.93 3.93 -3.77
N SER A 124 2.16 4.92 -3.30
CA SER A 124 0.69 4.85 -3.28
C SER A 124 0.07 4.89 -4.69
N ASP A 125 0.59 5.72 -5.59
CA ASP A 125 0.22 5.75 -7.02
C ASP A 125 0.49 4.39 -7.68
N THR A 126 1.68 3.85 -7.43
CA THR A 126 2.06 2.54 -7.96
C THR A 126 1.12 1.44 -7.46
N VAL A 127 0.73 1.45 -6.17
CA VAL A 127 -0.27 0.51 -5.64
C VAL A 127 -1.60 0.66 -6.35
N CYS A 128 -2.10 1.91 -6.50
CA CYS A 128 -3.35 2.20 -7.21
C CYS A 128 -3.37 1.60 -8.62
N LEU A 129 -2.34 1.84 -9.41
CA LEU A 129 -2.30 1.39 -10.80
C LEU A 129 -1.99 -0.11 -10.94
N ALA A 130 -1.03 -0.63 -10.17
CA ALA A 130 -0.60 -2.02 -10.27
C ALA A 130 -1.66 -2.99 -9.74
N TYR A 131 -2.27 -2.69 -8.59
CA TYR A 131 -3.34 -3.51 -8.02
C TYR A 131 -4.50 -3.65 -9.02
N ASN A 132 -4.96 -2.53 -9.57
CA ASN A 132 -6.08 -2.53 -10.50
C ASN A 132 -5.75 -3.20 -11.84
N SER A 133 -4.51 -3.09 -12.31
CA SER A 133 -4.06 -3.83 -13.50
C SER A 133 -4.12 -5.34 -13.26
N VAL A 134 -3.68 -5.81 -12.08
CA VAL A 134 -3.77 -7.22 -11.70
C VAL A 134 -5.23 -7.66 -11.52
N ALA A 135 -6.04 -6.84 -10.84
CA ALA A 135 -7.48 -7.10 -10.66
C ALA A 135 -8.20 -7.24 -12.00
N SER A 136 -7.87 -6.37 -12.96
CA SER A 136 -8.42 -6.43 -14.32
C SER A 136 -8.13 -7.77 -15.01
N ILE A 137 -6.89 -8.25 -14.91
CA ILE A 137 -6.48 -9.53 -15.50
C ILE A 137 -7.15 -10.71 -14.80
N LEU A 138 -7.17 -10.72 -13.46
CA LEU A 138 -7.69 -11.85 -12.69
C LEU A 138 -9.22 -11.99 -12.76
N LEU A 139 -9.93 -10.88 -12.93
CA LEU A 139 -11.40 -10.84 -12.94
C LEU A 139 -12.00 -10.77 -14.35
N ASP A 140 -11.17 -10.72 -15.40
CA ASP A 140 -11.61 -10.46 -16.77
C ASP A 140 -12.48 -9.18 -16.89
N LYS A 141 -12.01 -8.11 -16.24
CA LYS A 141 -12.68 -6.80 -16.17
C LYS A 141 -11.71 -5.69 -16.56
N LYS A 142 -12.22 -4.56 -17.04
CA LYS A 142 -11.39 -3.37 -17.29
C LYS A 142 -11.64 -2.32 -16.22
N PHE A 143 -10.59 -1.95 -15.48
CA PHE A 143 -10.61 -0.84 -14.53
C PHE A 143 -9.77 0.31 -15.08
N GLU A 144 -10.33 1.51 -15.13
CA GLU A 144 -9.58 2.74 -15.40
C GLU A 144 -9.43 3.51 -14.10
N CYS A 145 -8.18 3.75 -13.71
CA CYS A 145 -7.86 4.31 -12.41
C CYS A 145 -6.96 5.54 -12.52
N SER A 146 -7.15 6.48 -11.61
CA SER A 146 -6.29 7.64 -11.42
C SER A 146 -5.97 7.83 -9.94
N PHE A 147 -4.75 8.27 -9.66
CA PHE A 147 -4.29 8.55 -8.30
C PHE A 147 -4.36 10.04 -8.00
N GLN A 148 -4.83 10.39 -6.79
CA GLN A 148 -4.81 11.75 -6.27
C GLN A 148 -4.18 11.77 -4.89
N SER A 149 -3.25 12.70 -4.65
CA SER A 149 -2.64 12.91 -3.34
C SER A 149 -3.01 14.28 -2.77
N SER A 150 -3.40 14.30 -1.50
CA SER A 150 -3.65 15.53 -0.73
C SER A 150 -2.76 15.64 0.53
N GLY A 151 -1.74 14.79 0.65
CA GLY A 151 -0.82 14.71 1.80
C GLY A 151 -0.45 13.27 2.12
N TYR A 152 0.31 13.06 3.21
CA TYR A 152 0.84 11.75 3.61
C TYR A 152 -0.23 10.65 3.74
N TYR A 153 -1.31 10.93 4.47
CA TYR A 153 -2.45 10.02 4.65
C TYR A 153 -3.63 10.32 3.73
N GLY A 154 -3.58 11.42 2.98
CA GLY A 154 -4.70 11.96 2.17
C GLY A 154 -4.73 11.46 0.72
N SER A 155 -3.96 10.42 0.43
CA SER A 155 -3.84 9.86 -0.92
C SER A 155 -4.94 8.85 -1.19
N HIS A 156 -5.55 8.85 -2.38
CA HIS A 156 -6.58 7.88 -2.74
C HIS A 156 -6.57 7.56 -4.24
N CYS A 157 -7.05 6.37 -4.55
CA CYS A 157 -7.24 5.90 -5.92
C CYS A 157 -8.70 6.09 -6.31
N ILE A 158 -8.95 6.52 -7.54
CA ILE A 158 -10.29 6.67 -8.12
C ILE A 158 -10.37 5.74 -9.31
N CYS A 159 -11.24 4.73 -9.24
CA CYS A 159 -11.38 3.72 -10.28
C CYS A 159 -12.82 3.64 -10.80
N THR A 160 -12.96 3.41 -12.10
CA THR A 160 -14.23 3.09 -12.75
C THR A 160 -14.11 1.77 -13.51
N GLU A 161 -15.07 0.86 -13.29
CA GLU A 161 -15.23 -0.34 -14.13
C GLU A 161 -15.80 0.08 -15.48
N GLN A 162 -15.11 -0.30 -16.56
CA GLN A 162 -15.54 -0.05 -17.93
C GLN A 162 -16.33 -1.25 -18.45
N ALA A 163 -17.38 -0.98 -19.23
CA ALA A 163 -18.05 -2.04 -19.97
C ALA A 163 -17.06 -2.66 -20.96
N VAL A 164 -16.93 -3.98 -20.95
CA VAL A 164 -16.15 -4.71 -21.96
C VAL A 164 -16.98 -4.71 -23.23
N GLU A 165 -16.60 -3.92 -24.24
CA GLU A 165 -17.17 -4.08 -25.58
C GLU A 165 -16.75 -5.46 -26.11
N VAL A 166 -17.70 -6.38 -26.14
CA VAL A 166 -17.53 -7.65 -26.85
C VAL A 166 -17.53 -7.30 -28.34
N ILE A 167 -16.34 -7.28 -28.94
CA ILE A 167 -16.20 -7.25 -30.39
C ILE A 167 -16.61 -8.65 -30.87
N VAL A 168 -17.84 -8.77 -31.37
CA VAL A 168 -18.39 -9.98 -32.01
C VAL A 168 -17.96 -10.05 -33.47
#